data_AF-A0A933WUC3-F1
#
_entry.id   AF-A0A933WUC3-F1
#
_cell.length_a   1.000
_cell.length_b   1.000
_cell.length_c   1.000
_cell.angle_alpha   90.00
_cell.angle_beta   90.00
_cell.angle_gamma   90.00
#
_symmetry.space_group_name_H-M   'P 1'
#
loop_
_entity.id
_entity.type
_entity.pdbx_description
1 polymer ?
#
loop_
_entity_poly.entity_id
_entity_poly.type
_entity_poly.pdbx_seq_one_letter_code
_entity_poly.pdbx_strand_id
1 'polypeptide(L)'
;MKKRPILLALLCVSTACRSSDEHVANPPPTKSTTAVAVPAVPPKQDKAQAAAALPIVPAKKAKPAESATPAVPALPTANSAEEPKAAAVGTRAERFEALEAEHDQAMNAYYDLFRDAKSQEEMQAISKTAKAPDAKPFVERAKALLAEDAKDETALKAIQWLFENARDAASNAELCTLLEQHHLGSKAIADLLRHLSGAGPAGMQLVEKLAEKSPHEDVRGRALMQLGDGAMEDRRYAAMLKDMPEEERKGFEEYLGAERLAQLKALDDATAEKQAIALFERVRKEYGAVKVRAGTPYESTLGDSAAANLFEIENLAVGKQAPEIAGEDVAGVAFKLSDYRGMVVMLDCWGFW
;
A
#
# COMPACT_ATOMS: atom_id res chain seq x y z
N MET A 1 4.34 36.14 -13.20
CA MET A 1 4.94 34.93 -12.56
C MET A 1 3.94 34.40 -11.54
N LYS A 2 3.16 33.38 -11.92
CA LYS A 2 2.10 32.79 -11.07
C LYS A 2 2.60 31.44 -10.55
N LYS A 3 2.75 31.31 -9.23
CA LYS A 3 3.03 30.02 -8.56
C LYS A 3 1.75 29.17 -8.59
N ARG A 4 1.82 27.96 -9.12
CA ARG A 4 0.76 26.94 -9.02
C ARG A 4 1.04 26.04 -7.81
N PRO A 5 0.03 25.65 -7.02
CA PRO A 5 0.22 24.68 -5.94
C PRO A 5 0.32 23.26 -6.53
N ILE A 6 1.29 22.50 -6.05
CA ILE A 6 1.46 21.07 -6.35
C ILE A 6 0.42 20.33 -5.51
N LEU A 7 -0.54 19.69 -6.18
CA LEU A 7 -1.53 18.82 -5.55
C LEU A 7 -0.91 17.43 -5.44
N LEU A 8 -0.51 17.04 -4.23
CA LEU A 8 0.01 15.72 -3.93
C LEU A 8 -1.17 14.73 -3.94
N ALA A 9 -1.31 13.96 -5.01
CA ALA A 9 -2.30 12.90 -5.10
C ALA A 9 -1.77 11.67 -4.34
N LEU A 10 -2.34 11.37 -3.17
CA LEU A 10 -2.21 10.05 -2.54
C LEU A 10 -3.01 9.05 -3.39
N LEU A 11 -2.32 8.25 -4.20
CA LEU A 11 -2.87 7.00 -4.72
C LEU A 11 -2.68 5.91 -3.66
N CYS A 12 -3.80 5.49 -3.07
CA CYS A 12 -3.86 4.28 -2.25
C CYS A 12 -3.53 3.07 -3.12
N VAL A 13 -2.35 2.48 -2.89
CA VAL A 13 -2.10 1.09 -3.25
C VAL A 13 -2.92 0.23 -2.28
N SER A 14 -4.16 -0.10 -2.64
CA SER A 14 -4.87 -1.19 -1.95
C SER A 14 -4.20 -2.50 -2.35
N THR A 15 -3.21 -2.91 -1.58
CA THR A 15 -2.85 -4.32 -1.42
C THR A 15 -3.91 -4.91 -0.50
N ALA A 16 -4.54 -6.01 -0.94
CA ALA A 16 -5.50 -6.72 -0.12
C ALA A 16 -4.89 -7.11 1.24
N CYS A 17 -5.71 -7.00 2.28
CA CYS A 17 -5.35 -7.12 3.70
C CYS A 17 -4.41 -8.30 4.04
N ARG A 18 -3.25 -7.98 4.63
CA ARG A 18 -2.64 -8.80 5.67
C ARG A 18 -2.13 -7.84 6.75
N SER A 19 -2.93 -7.71 7.80
CA SER A 19 -2.82 -6.80 8.95
C SER A 19 -1.38 -6.41 9.33
N SER A 20 -1.11 -5.11 9.19
CA SER A 20 -0.28 -4.33 10.09
C SER A 20 -1.20 -3.20 10.57
N ASP A 21 -1.34 -3.01 11.88
CA ASP A 21 -2.16 -1.98 12.49
C ASP A 21 -1.68 -0.58 12.08
N GLU A 22 -2.36 0.06 11.12
CA GLU A 22 -2.28 1.50 10.88
C GLU A 22 -3.67 2.05 10.54
N HIS A 23 -4.24 2.82 11.47
CA HIS A 23 -5.46 3.59 11.26
C HIS A 23 -5.21 4.77 10.31
N VAL A 24 -5.84 4.76 9.13
CA VAL A 24 -5.91 5.92 8.23
C VAL A 24 -7.37 6.32 8.04
N ALA A 25 -7.70 7.54 8.46
CA ALA A 25 -9.04 8.11 8.35
C ALA A 25 -9.38 8.54 6.91
N ASN A 26 -10.57 8.15 6.42
CA ASN A 26 -11.10 8.54 5.10
C ASN A 26 -11.45 10.04 5.02
N PRO A 27 -11.22 10.71 3.88
CA PRO A 27 -11.69 12.09 3.65
C PRO A 27 -13.19 12.16 3.29
N PRO A 28 -13.87 13.30 3.57
CA PRO A 28 -15.30 13.46 3.29
C PRO A 28 -15.59 13.65 1.79
N PRO A 29 -16.80 13.26 1.30
CA PRO A 29 -17.12 13.30 -0.13
C PRO A 29 -17.24 14.74 -0.66
N THR A 30 -16.55 15.02 -1.76
CA THR A 30 -16.75 16.22 -2.56
C THR A 30 -18.00 16.06 -3.43
N LYS A 31 -18.89 17.06 -3.38
CA LYS A 31 -20.07 17.13 -4.26
C LYS A 31 -19.62 17.34 -5.70
N SER A 32 -19.89 16.38 -6.58
CA SER A 32 -19.91 16.62 -8.02
C SER A 32 -21.27 16.20 -8.58
N THR A 33 -22.02 17.20 -9.03
CA THR A 33 -23.32 17.05 -9.66
C THR A 33 -23.10 16.96 -11.17
N THR A 34 -23.36 15.80 -11.76
CA THR A 34 -23.66 15.73 -13.19
C THR A 34 -24.62 14.56 -13.44
N ALA A 35 -25.89 14.91 -13.65
CA ALA A 35 -26.91 13.99 -14.09
C ALA A 35 -26.71 13.65 -15.57
N VAL A 36 -26.62 12.36 -15.91
CA VAL A 36 -26.80 11.87 -17.28
C VAL A 36 -28.16 11.20 -17.34
N ALA A 37 -29.05 11.76 -18.18
CA ALA A 37 -30.38 11.23 -18.44
C ALA A 37 -30.30 10.02 -19.38
N VAL A 38 -30.94 8.92 -18.98
CA VAL A 38 -31.21 7.75 -19.84
C VAL A 38 -32.71 7.74 -20.17
N PRO A 39 -33.14 7.53 -21.43
CA PRO A 39 -34.54 7.62 -21.81
C PRO A 39 -35.36 6.43 -21.32
N ALA A 40 -36.60 6.71 -20.91
CA ALA A 40 -37.55 5.75 -20.35
C ALA A 40 -38.15 4.80 -21.41
N VAL A 41 -38.23 3.52 -21.06
CA VAL A 41 -39.12 2.52 -21.69
C VAL A 41 -40.21 2.19 -20.65
N PRO A 42 -41.52 2.22 -20.99
CA PRO A 42 -42.58 2.02 -19.99
C PRO A 42 -42.77 0.53 -19.64
N PRO A 43 -43.06 0.18 -18.38
CA PRO A 43 -43.28 -1.20 -17.97
C PRO A 43 -44.72 -1.67 -18.27
N LYS A 44 -44.86 -2.94 -18.68
CA LYS A 44 -46.14 -3.65 -18.59
C LYS A 44 -46.39 -4.04 -17.14
N GLN A 45 -47.54 -3.62 -16.63
CA GLN A 45 -48.05 -3.96 -15.31
C GLN A 45 -48.44 -5.44 -15.24
N ASP A 46 -47.96 -6.14 -14.21
CA ASP A 46 -48.78 -7.11 -13.49
C ASP A 46 -48.36 -7.22 -12.02
N LYS A 47 -49.34 -7.52 -11.18
CA LYS A 47 -49.47 -7.17 -9.75
C LYS A 47 -48.77 -8.14 -8.77
N ALA A 48 -48.60 -7.60 -7.54
CA ALA A 48 -48.28 -8.22 -6.24
C ALA A 48 -46.78 -8.29 -5.91
N GLN A 49 -46.26 -7.85 -4.75
CA GLN A 49 -46.82 -7.58 -3.42
C GLN A 49 -46.02 -6.45 -2.76
N ALA A 50 -46.69 -5.62 -1.96
CA ALA A 50 -46.11 -4.45 -1.31
C ALA A 50 -45.13 -4.82 -0.19
N ALA A 51 -43.86 -4.42 -0.32
CA ALA A 51 -42.95 -4.23 0.81
C ALA A 51 -43.14 -2.80 1.33
N ALA A 52 -43.47 -2.67 2.61
CA ALA A 52 -43.75 -1.41 3.26
C ALA A 52 -42.52 -0.48 3.27
N ALA A 53 -42.69 0.71 2.71
CA ALA A 53 -41.75 1.82 2.91
C ALA A 53 -41.85 2.30 4.37
N LEU A 54 -40.71 2.38 5.06
CA LEU A 54 -40.62 3.04 6.36
C LEU A 54 -40.85 4.57 6.18
N PRO A 55 -41.63 5.23 7.05
CA PRO A 55 -41.89 6.66 6.92
C PRO A 55 -40.66 7.49 7.33
N ILE A 56 -40.22 8.38 6.44
CA ILE A 56 -39.31 9.49 6.76
C ILE A 56 -40.11 10.51 7.58
N VAL A 57 -39.81 10.62 8.87
CA VAL A 57 -40.35 11.67 9.74
C VAL A 57 -39.60 12.99 9.46
N PRO A 58 -40.29 14.12 9.18
CA PRO A 58 -39.61 15.39 9.02
C PRO A 58 -39.12 15.91 10.38
N ALA A 59 -37.81 16.16 10.49
CA ALA A 59 -37.21 16.74 11.67
C ALA A 59 -37.80 18.14 11.97
N LYS A 60 -38.30 18.32 13.19
CA LYS A 60 -38.75 19.60 13.74
C LYS A 60 -37.55 20.56 13.83
N LYS A 61 -37.69 21.78 13.29
CA LYS A 61 -36.69 22.85 13.43
C LYS A 61 -36.47 23.18 14.92
N ALA A 62 -35.28 22.86 15.43
CA ALA A 62 -34.80 23.37 16.71
C ALA A 62 -34.19 24.77 16.52
N LYS A 63 -34.45 25.65 17.49
CA LYS A 63 -34.01 27.06 17.57
C LYS A 63 -32.48 27.12 17.78
N PRO A 64 -31.76 28.16 17.30
CA PRO A 64 -30.31 28.22 17.46
C PRO A 64 -29.96 28.40 18.93
N ALA A 65 -29.20 27.45 19.49
CA ALA A 65 -28.51 27.66 20.75
C ALA A 65 -27.29 28.56 20.50
N GLU A 66 -27.15 29.55 21.35
CA GLU A 66 -26.09 30.56 21.39
C GLU A 66 -24.71 29.88 21.38
N SER A 67 -23.87 30.26 20.42
CA SER A 67 -22.53 29.72 20.23
C SER A 67 -21.60 30.21 21.34
N ALA A 68 -21.49 29.45 22.43
CA ALA A 68 -20.32 29.52 23.29
C ALA A 68 -19.19 28.75 22.59
N THR A 69 -18.26 29.47 21.96
CA THR A 69 -16.96 28.91 21.52
C THR A 69 -16.29 28.31 22.75
N PRO A 70 -16.07 26.98 22.84
CA PRO A 70 -15.16 26.45 23.84
C PRO A 70 -13.77 26.96 23.46
N ALA A 71 -13.10 27.61 24.41
CA ALA A 71 -11.70 27.97 24.24
C ALA A 71 -10.93 26.69 23.91
N VAL A 72 -10.36 26.65 22.70
CA VAL A 72 -9.40 25.62 22.31
C VAL A 72 -8.28 25.66 23.36
N PRO A 73 -8.02 24.58 24.11
CA PRO A 73 -6.87 24.52 24.99
C PRO A 73 -5.63 24.87 24.16
N ALA A 74 -4.71 25.66 24.73
CA ALA A 74 -3.47 26.00 24.05
C ALA A 74 -2.80 24.70 23.57
N LEU A 75 -2.76 24.52 22.25
CA LEU A 75 -2.11 23.39 21.62
C LEU A 75 -0.65 23.37 22.09
N PRO A 76 -0.07 22.19 22.38
CA PRO A 76 1.35 22.10 22.67
C PRO A 76 2.12 22.73 21.51
N THR A 77 2.71 23.90 21.74
CA THR A 77 3.75 24.43 20.85
C THR A 77 4.91 23.47 20.97
N ALA A 78 5.28 22.85 19.85
CA ALA A 78 6.36 21.89 19.71
C ALA A 78 7.50 22.14 20.72
N ASN A 79 7.64 21.25 21.70
CA ASN A 79 8.97 20.91 22.15
C ASN A 79 9.59 20.17 20.97
N SER A 80 10.44 20.90 20.25
CA SER A 80 11.50 20.46 19.35
C SER A 80 11.51 18.96 19.04
N ALA A 81 11.24 18.62 17.77
CA ALA A 81 11.93 17.48 17.18
C ALA A 81 13.41 17.62 17.56
N GLU A 82 13.91 16.72 18.40
CA GLU A 82 15.28 16.75 18.89
C GLU A 82 16.19 16.77 17.65
N GLU A 83 17.01 17.81 17.49
CA GLU A 83 17.96 17.87 16.38
C GLU A 83 18.87 16.63 16.40
N PRO A 84 19.30 16.11 15.23
CA PRO A 84 20.15 14.93 15.18
C PRO A 84 21.35 15.08 16.12
N LYS A 85 21.54 14.12 17.03
CA LYS A 85 22.67 14.13 17.95
C LYS A 85 23.97 13.97 17.17
N ALA A 86 25.07 14.47 17.74
CA ALA A 86 26.39 14.27 17.16
C ALA A 86 26.65 12.77 16.94
N ALA A 87 27.32 12.42 15.84
CA ALA A 87 27.53 11.02 15.47
C ALA A 87 28.15 10.22 16.63
N ALA A 88 27.52 9.10 16.97
CA ALA A 88 27.99 8.20 18.02
C ALA A 88 29.44 7.76 17.77
N VAL A 89 30.18 7.50 18.84
CA VAL A 89 31.56 6.98 18.81
C VAL A 89 31.51 5.50 19.16
N GLY A 90 32.13 4.64 18.35
CA GLY A 90 32.12 3.20 18.55
C GLY A 90 32.38 2.42 17.26
N THR A 91 32.14 1.13 17.31
CA THR A 91 32.12 0.28 16.12
C THR A 91 31.09 0.78 15.12
N ARG A 92 31.24 0.38 13.86
CA ARG A 92 30.30 0.78 12.81
C ARG A 92 28.87 0.28 13.07
N ALA A 93 28.73 -0.94 13.59
CA ALA A 93 27.45 -1.51 13.98
C ALA A 93 26.78 -0.69 15.09
N GLU A 94 27.51 -0.37 16.17
CA GLU A 94 26.99 0.48 17.26
C GLU A 94 26.59 1.88 16.78
N ARG A 95 27.36 2.46 15.84
CA ARG A 95 27.03 3.75 15.23
C ARG A 95 25.77 3.70 14.37
N PHE A 96 25.53 2.56 13.70
CA PHE A 96 24.33 2.34 12.92
C PHE A 96 23.10 2.12 13.82
N GLU A 97 23.21 1.27 14.85
CA GLU A 97 22.14 1.06 15.83
C GLU A 97 21.76 2.36 16.55
N ALA A 98 22.74 3.21 16.90
CA ALA A 98 22.48 4.53 17.47
C ALA A 98 21.74 5.45 16.49
N LEU A 99 22.08 5.40 15.20
CA LEU A 99 21.37 6.16 14.16
C LEU A 99 19.91 5.72 14.04
N GLU A 100 19.66 4.41 14.00
CA GLU A 100 18.29 3.86 13.98
C GLU A 100 17.50 4.31 15.22
N ALA A 101 18.07 4.16 16.41
CA ALA A 101 17.42 4.57 17.65
C ALA A 101 17.12 6.08 17.71
N GLU A 102 18.05 6.94 17.28
CA GLU A 102 17.83 8.39 17.20
C GLU A 102 16.70 8.75 16.22
N HIS A 103 16.70 8.12 15.04
CA HIS A 103 15.66 8.32 14.03
C HIS A 103 14.29 7.86 14.53
N ASP A 104 14.22 6.66 15.10
CA ASP A 104 12.99 6.06 15.61
C ASP A 104 12.43 6.88 16.78
N GLN A 105 13.28 7.38 17.67
CA GLN A 105 12.85 8.28 18.73
C GLN A 105 12.22 9.56 18.15
N ALA A 106 12.82 10.16 17.12
CA ALA A 106 12.29 11.35 16.48
C ALA A 106 10.95 11.08 15.77
N MET A 107 10.85 9.95 15.05
CA MET A 107 9.61 9.54 14.36
C MET A 107 8.50 9.18 15.34
N ASN A 108 8.81 8.43 16.40
CA ASN A 108 7.83 8.09 17.44
C ASN A 108 7.30 9.34 18.14
N ALA A 109 8.16 10.31 18.47
CA ALA A 109 7.70 11.58 19.04
C ALA A 109 6.72 12.33 18.11
N TYR A 110 6.89 12.22 16.79
CA TYR A 110 5.95 12.76 15.82
C TYR A 110 4.64 11.97 15.76
N TYR A 111 4.69 10.64 15.70
CA TYR A 111 3.51 9.79 15.65
C TYR A 111 2.70 9.80 16.96
N ASP A 112 3.34 10.00 18.10
CA ASP A 112 2.71 10.13 19.41
C ASP A 112 1.71 11.30 19.42
N LEU A 113 1.97 12.38 18.67
CA LEU A 113 1.00 13.48 18.51
C LEU A 113 -0.33 12.96 17.95
N PHE A 114 -0.29 12.12 16.93
CA PHE A 114 -1.48 11.57 16.28
C PHE A 114 -2.16 10.50 17.13
N ARG A 115 -1.37 9.66 17.79
CA ARG A 115 -1.88 8.62 18.70
C ARG A 115 -2.59 9.21 19.91
N ASP A 116 -2.10 10.34 20.40
CA ASP A 116 -2.65 10.99 21.59
C ASP A 116 -3.86 11.89 21.26
N ALA A 117 -4.07 12.22 19.99
CA ALA A 117 -5.22 13.00 19.53
C ALA A 117 -6.55 12.36 19.96
N LYS A 118 -7.46 13.16 20.52
CA LYS A 118 -8.75 12.70 21.07
C LYS A 118 -9.91 12.87 20.11
N SER A 119 -9.69 13.52 18.97
CA SER A 119 -10.71 13.67 17.93
C SER A 119 -10.10 13.77 16.53
N GLN A 120 -10.95 13.60 15.52
CA GLN A 120 -10.55 13.76 14.13
C GLN A 120 -10.16 15.22 13.81
N GLU A 121 -10.78 16.20 14.46
CA GLU A 121 -10.42 17.62 14.34
C GLU A 121 -9.01 17.89 14.89
N GLU A 122 -8.66 17.30 16.02
CA GLU A 122 -7.32 17.41 16.60
C GLU A 122 -6.28 16.75 15.69
N MET A 123 -6.57 15.55 15.19
CA MET A 123 -5.72 14.85 14.22
C MET A 123 -5.48 15.69 12.95
N GLN A 124 -6.53 16.31 12.41
CA GLN A 124 -6.42 17.22 11.25
C GLN A 124 -5.69 18.52 11.57
N ALA A 125 -5.74 19.01 12.81
CA ALA A 125 -4.98 20.18 13.22
C ALA A 125 -3.48 19.83 13.28
N ILE A 126 -3.13 18.71 13.91
CA ILE A 126 -1.76 18.18 13.98
C ILE A 126 -1.20 17.97 12.58
N SER A 127 -1.96 17.33 11.67
CA SER A 127 -1.50 17.07 10.30
C SER A 127 -1.16 18.34 9.50
N LYS A 128 -1.71 19.50 9.89
CA LYS A 128 -1.46 20.79 9.23
C LYS A 128 -0.26 21.53 9.83
N THR A 129 0.07 21.28 11.10
CA THR A 129 1.05 22.09 11.83
C THR A 129 2.31 21.31 12.19
N ALA A 130 2.19 20.04 12.54
CA ALA A 130 3.32 19.18 12.88
C ALA A 130 4.05 18.76 11.60
N LYS A 131 5.37 18.82 11.64
CA LYS A 131 6.24 18.33 10.56
C LYS A 131 6.88 17.04 11.02
N ALA A 132 6.89 16.04 10.13
CA ALA A 132 7.72 14.87 10.34
C ALA A 132 9.20 15.29 10.47
N PRO A 133 10.00 14.54 11.24
CA PRO A 133 11.46 14.71 11.27
C PRO A 133 12.06 14.71 9.87
N ASP A 134 13.07 15.57 9.64
CA ASP A 134 13.82 15.53 8.38
C ASP A 134 14.73 14.30 8.38
N ALA A 135 14.45 13.36 7.47
CA ALA A 135 15.24 12.13 7.34
C ALA A 135 16.62 12.38 6.71
N LYS A 136 16.85 13.51 6.02
CA LYS A 136 18.09 13.74 5.25
C LYS A 136 19.37 13.60 6.06
N PRO A 137 19.51 14.17 7.27
CA PRO A 137 20.73 14.00 8.06
C PRO A 137 21.00 12.54 8.45
N PHE A 138 19.94 11.76 8.70
CA PHE A 138 20.04 10.33 9.00
C PHE A 138 20.42 9.54 7.74
N VAL A 139 19.83 9.85 6.59
CA VAL A 139 20.19 9.26 5.29
C VAL A 139 21.67 9.48 4.95
N GLU A 140 22.17 10.71 5.10
CA GLU A 140 23.58 11.00 4.82
C GLU A 140 24.53 10.25 5.78
N ARG A 141 24.19 10.14 7.06
CA ARG A 141 24.95 9.34 8.03
C ARG A 141 24.92 7.85 7.69
N ALA A 142 23.75 7.31 7.31
CA ALA A 142 23.61 5.91 6.90
C ALA A 142 24.41 5.59 5.63
N LYS A 143 24.41 6.50 4.64
CA LYS A 143 25.27 6.40 3.45
C LYS A 143 26.75 6.43 3.80
N ALA A 144 27.17 7.29 4.72
CA ALA A 144 28.56 7.33 5.18
C ALA A 144 28.98 6.01 5.85
N LEU A 145 28.13 5.43 6.72
CA LEU A 145 28.39 4.14 7.35
C LEU A 145 28.44 2.99 6.32
N LEU A 146 27.55 3.01 5.32
CA LEU A 146 27.54 2.04 4.23
C LEU A 146 28.84 2.11 3.39
N ALA A 147 29.33 3.33 3.12
CA ALA A 147 30.56 3.55 2.35
C ALA A 147 31.83 3.03 3.04
N GLU A 148 31.82 2.84 4.36
CA GLU A 148 32.97 2.26 5.09
C GLU A 148 33.23 0.80 4.70
N ASP A 149 32.19 0.00 4.48
CA ASP A 149 32.27 -1.40 4.02
C ASP A 149 30.89 -1.97 3.62
N ALA A 150 30.66 -2.22 2.34
CA ALA A 150 29.36 -2.66 1.83
C ALA A 150 29.13 -4.18 1.84
N LYS A 151 29.87 -4.98 2.64
CA LYS A 151 29.84 -6.46 2.54
C LYS A 151 29.30 -7.21 3.74
N ASP A 152 29.30 -6.61 4.92
CA ASP A 152 28.90 -7.28 6.15
C ASP A 152 27.39 -7.19 6.43
N GLU A 153 26.96 -7.71 7.58
CA GLU A 153 25.56 -7.65 8.00
C GLU A 153 25.11 -6.20 8.31
N THR A 154 26.02 -5.36 8.81
CA THR A 154 25.75 -3.92 9.04
C THR A 154 25.36 -3.21 7.75
N ALA A 155 26.06 -3.51 6.64
CA ALA A 155 25.76 -2.99 5.33
C ALA A 155 24.35 -3.39 4.85
N LEU A 156 23.95 -4.64 5.06
CA LEU A 156 22.61 -5.11 4.71
C LEU A 156 21.52 -4.36 5.48
N LYS A 157 21.69 -4.17 6.80
CA LYS A 157 20.77 -3.40 7.64
C LYS A 157 20.71 -1.94 7.20
N ALA A 158 21.86 -1.33 6.90
CA ALA A 158 21.92 0.03 6.36
C ALA A 158 21.22 0.17 5.00
N ILE A 159 21.40 -0.78 4.09
CA ILE A 159 20.69 -0.81 2.81
C ILE A 159 19.18 -0.93 3.02
N GLN A 160 18.73 -1.82 3.92
CA GLN A 160 17.31 -1.95 4.27
C GLN A 160 16.74 -0.63 4.76
N TRP A 161 17.40 -0.02 5.75
CA TRP A 161 16.96 1.25 6.31
C TRP A 161 16.93 2.36 5.25
N LEU A 162 17.89 2.39 4.33
CA LEU A 162 17.94 3.38 3.25
C LEU A 162 16.81 3.22 2.22
N PHE A 163 16.38 1.99 1.91
CA PHE A 163 15.19 1.77 1.07
C PHE A 163 13.93 2.39 1.67
N GLU A 164 13.81 2.34 3.00
CA GLU A 164 12.65 2.85 3.73
C GLU A 164 12.69 4.37 3.92
N ASN A 165 13.88 4.97 4.03
CA ASN A 165 14.03 6.37 4.48
C ASN A 165 14.59 7.35 3.43
N ALA A 166 15.37 6.90 2.44
CA ALA A 166 15.83 7.78 1.36
C ALA A 166 14.75 7.97 0.28
N ARG A 167 14.11 6.86 -0.13
CA ARG A 167 12.95 6.77 -1.03
C ARG A 167 13.06 7.56 -2.35
N ASP A 168 14.27 7.73 -2.88
CA ASP A 168 14.50 8.33 -4.19
C ASP A 168 15.08 7.31 -5.19
N ALA A 169 14.77 7.51 -6.47
CA ALA A 169 15.13 6.56 -7.53
C ALA A 169 16.65 6.38 -7.71
N ALA A 170 17.44 7.44 -7.49
CA ALA A 170 18.89 7.37 -7.65
C ALA A 170 19.51 6.52 -6.53
N SER A 171 19.12 6.77 -5.28
CA SER A 171 19.52 5.94 -4.14
C SER A 171 19.09 4.49 -4.33
N ASN A 172 17.85 4.22 -4.77
CA ASN A 172 17.38 2.85 -4.98
C ASN A 172 18.23 2.06 -5.99
N ALA A 173 18.61 2.69 -7.12
CA ALA A 173 19.46 2.05 -8.12
C ALA A 173 20.87 1.74 -7.60
N GLU A 174 21.45 2.66 -6.81
CA GLU A 174 22.75 2.47 -6.16
C GLU A 174 22.69 1.32 -5.15
N LEU A 175 21.67 1.28 -4.29
CA LEU A 175 21.46 0.22 -3.30
C LEU A 175 21.29 -1.15 -3.96
N CYS A 176 20.52 -1.24 -5.05
CA CYS A 176 20.38 -2.48 -5.82
C CYS A 176 21.74 -2.97 -6.37
N THR A 177 22.58 -2.04 -6.85
CA THR A 177 23.92 -2.35 -7.34
C THR A 177 24.80 -2.93 -6.23
N LEU A 178 24.78 -2.34 -5.03
CA LEU A 178 25.54 -2.85 -3.88
C LEU A 178 25.06 -4.23 -3.44
N LEU A 179 23.74 -4.45 -3.36
CA LEU A 179 23.17 -5.76 -3.05
C LEU A 179 23.59 -6.83 -4.05
N GLU A 180 23.55 -6.50 -5.35
CA GLU A 180 23.95 -7.43 -6.39
C GLU A 180 25.44 -7.81 -6.29
N GLN A 181 26.31 -6.83 -5.99
CA GLN A 181 27.75 -7.02 -5.92
C GLN A 181 28.21 -7.78 -4.67
N HIS A 182 27.53 -7.58 -3.53
CA HIS A 182 28.05 -8.02 -2.24
C HIS A 182 27.15 -8.99 -1.48
N HIS A 183 25.85 -9.03 -1.78
CA HIS A 183 24.87 -9.72 -0.94
C HIS A 183 23.97 -10.73 -1.67
N LEU A 184 24.20 -11.00 -2.96
CA LEU A 184 23.41 -11.96 -3.74
C LEU A 184 23.38 -13.38 -3.11
N GLY A 185 24.44 -13.75 -2.39
CA GLY A 185 24.54 -15.03 -1.68
C GLY A 185 24.03 -15.00 -0.23
N SER A 186 23.52 -13.87 0.27
CA SER A 186 23.03 -13.74 1.63
C SER A 186 21.61 -14.27 1.76
N LYS A 187 21.32 -15.00 2.85
CA LYS A 187 19.95 -15.41 3.16
C LYS A 187 19.09 -14.22 3.63
N ALA A 188 19.71 -13.25 4.32
CA ALA A 188 19.01 -12.08 4.85
C ALA A 188 18.45 -11.16 3.76
N ILE A 189 18.89 -11.29 2.50
CA ILE A 189 18.31 -10.55 1.38
C ILE A 189 16.82 -10.88 1.15
N ALA A 190 16.33 -12.01 1.70
CA ALA A 190 14.91 -12.38 1.65
C ALA A 190 13.99 -11.29 2.22
N ASP A 191 14.43 -10.56 3.24
CA ASP A 191 13.64 -9.51 3.90
C ASP A 191 13.58 -8.21 3.08
N LEU A 192 14.50 -8.06 2.12
CA LEU A 192 14.57 -6.92 1.20
C LEU A 192 13.73 -7.09 -0.06
N LEU A 193 13.29 -8.31 -0.40
CA LEU A 193 12.63 -8.60 -1.67
C LEU A 193 11.40 -7.71 -1.95
N ARG A 194 10.60 -7.41 -0.92
CA ARG A 194 9.44 -6.51 -1.05
C ARG A 194 9.85 -5.09 -1.44
N HIS A 195 10.98 -4.60 -0.91
CA HIS A 195 11.52 -3.28 -1.26
C HIS A 195 12.07 -3.27 -2.69
N LEU A 196 12.74 -4.36 -3.10
CA LEU A 196 13.29 -4.48 -4.45
C LEU A 196 12.21 -4.45 -5.52
N SER A 197 11.05 -5.09 -5.32
CA SER A 197 9.94 -5.04 -6.27
C SER A 197 9.45 -3.60 -6.54
N GLY A 198 9.50 -2.73 -5.53
CA GLY A 198 9.12 -1.32 -5.64
C GLY A 198 10.26 -0.38 -6.03
N ALA A 199 11.50 -0.86 -6.18
CA ALA A 199 12.68 -0.06 -6.42
C ALA A 199 12.93 0.28 -7.91
N GLY A 200 11.92 0.10 -8.76
CA GLY A 200 12.00 0.35 -10.19
C GLY A 200 12.76 -0.74 -10.95
N PRO A 201 13.25 -0.45 -12.18
CA PRO A 201 13.83 -1.46 -13.07
C PRO A 201 15.02 -2.22 -12.47
N ALA A 202 15.92 -1.53 -11.74
CA ALA A 202 17.07 -2.16 -11.12
C ALA A 202 16.67 -3.17 -10.03
N GLY A 203 15.63 -2.83 -9.25
CA GLY A 203 15.08 -3.72 -8.24
C GLY A 203 14.46 -4.97 -8.85
N MET A 204 13.63 -4.80 -9.89
CA MET A 204 13.02 -5.93 -10.61
C MET A 204 14.06 -6.87 -11.22
N GLN A 205 15.10 -6.34 -11.87
CA GLN A 205 16.21 -7.15 -12.40
C GLN A 205 16.94 -7.93 -11.30
N LEU A 206 17.10 -7.34 -10.12
CA LEU A 206 17.71 -8.02 -8.99
C LEU A 206 16.79 -9.12 -8.43
N VAL A 207 15.47 -8.90 -8.36
CA VAL A 207 14.50 -9.93 -7.98
C VAL A 207 14.55 -11.12 -8.94
N GLU A 208 14.56 -10.88 -10.26
CA GLU A 208 14.72 -11.93 -11.28
C GLU A 208 16.02 -12.72 -11.07
N LYS A 209 17.14 -12.01 -10.88
CA LYS A 209 18.44 -12.64 -10.64
C LYS A 209 18.44 -13.47 -9.35
N LEU A 210 17.79 -13.02 -8.29
CA LEU A 210 17.67 -13.75 -7.02
C LEU A 210 16.80 -15.00 -7.17
N ALA A 211 15.70 -14.92 -7.93
CA ALA A 211 14.85 -16.07 -8.22
C ALA A 211 15.61 -17.19 -8.95
N GLU A 212 16.56 -16.82 -9.82
CA GLU A 212 17.34 -17.78 -10.61
C GLU A 212 18.60 -18.27 -9.89
N LYS A 213 19.36 -17.37 -9.26
CA LYS A 213 20.77 -17.61 -8.90
C LYS A 213 21.04 -17.64 -7.40
N SER A 214 20.07 -17.29 -6.55
CA SER A 214 20.31 -17.33 -5.11
C SER A 214 20.61 -18.77 -4.66
N PRO A 215 21.64 -18.97 -3.80
CA PRO A 215 21.93 -20.29 -3.25
C PRO A 215 20.87 -20.74 -2.23
N HIS A 216 19.97 -19.86 -1.80
CA HIS A 216 18.98 -20.13 -0.77
C HIS A 216 17.60 -20.36 -1.38
N GLU A 217 16.98 -21.50 -1.07
CA GLU A 217 15.67 -21.88 -1.58
C GLU A 217 14.56 -20.90 -1.16
N ASP A 218 14.61 -20.40 0.07
CA ASP A 218 13.64 -19.42 0.57
C ASP A 218 13.73 -18.08 -0.16
N VAL A 219 14.95 -17.62 -0.48
CA VAL A 219 15.16 -16.42 -1.29
C VAL A 219 14.61 -16.63 -2.70
N ARG A 220 14.92 -17.76 -3.36
CA ARG A 220 14.41 -18.05 -4.71
C ARG A 220 12.89 -18.09 -4.76
N GLY A 221 12.27 -18.81 -3.82
CA GLY A 221 10.81 -18.94 -3.75
C GLY A 221 10.13 -17.59 -3.50
N ARG A 222 10.64 -16.79 -2.56
CA ARG A 222 10.08 -15.46 -2.27
C ARG A 222 10.28 -14.48 -3.42
N ALA A 223 11.42 -14.53 -4.11
CA ALA A 223 11.67 -13.70 -5.28
C ALA A 223 10.72 -14.07 -6.43
N LEU A 224 10.52 -15.37 -6.68
CA LEU A 224 9.57 -15.84 -7.69
C LEU A 224 8.13 -15.44 -7.36
N MET A 225 7.77 -15.44 -6.07
CA MET A 225 6.48 -14.93 -5.60
C MET A 225 6.32 -13.44 -5.90
N GLN A 226 7.34 -12.64 -5.63
CA GLN A 226 7.34 -11.20 -5.94
C GLN A 226 7.18 -10.92 -7.45
N LEU A 227 7.79 -11.74 -8.32
CA LEU A 227 7.58 -11.61 -9.77
C LEU A 227 6.12 -11.90 -10.16
N GLY A 228 5.48 -12.89 -9.52
CA GLY A 228 4.07 -13.19 -9.74
C GLY A 228 3.17 -12.04 -9.29
N ASP A 229 3.42 -11.50 -8.09
CA ASP A 229 2.68 -10.35 -7.55
C ASP A 229 2.85 -9.10 -8.44
N GLY A 230 4.08 -8.83 -8.89
CA GLY A 230 4.38 -7.71 -9.80
C GLY A 230 3.70 -7.86 -11.17
N ALA A 231 3.60 -9.08 -11.71
CA ALA A 231 2.85 -9.33 -12.94
C ALA A 231 1.35 -9.04 -12.77
N MET A 232 0.77 -9.34 -11.61
CA MET A 232 -0.62 -8.99 -11.29
C MET A 232 -0.82 -7.48 -11.13
N GLU A 233 0.13 -6.79 -10.51
CA GLU A 233 0.12 -5.34 -10.39
C GLU A 233 0.19 -4.66 -11.77
N ASP A 234 1.02 -5.17 -12.68
CA ASP A 234 1.14 -4.68 -14.04
C ASP A 234 -0.16 -4.80 -14.83
N ARG A 235 -0.87 -5.92 -14.66
CA ARG A 235 -2.22 -6.08 -15.25
C ARG A 235 -3.19 -5.04 -14.72
N ARG A 236 -3.17 -4.78 -13.40
CA ARG A 236 -4.02 -3.75 -12.77
C ARG A 236 -3.70 -2.36 -13.31
N TYR A 237 -2.42 -1.99 -13.41
CA TYR A 237 -2.03 -0.70 -13.98
C TYR A 237 -2.38 -0.59 -15.45
N ALA A 238 -2.14 -1.64 -16.26
CA ALA A 238 -2.49 -1.65 -17.67
C ALA A 238 -4.00 -1.47 -17.89
N ALA A 239 -4.84 -2.10 -17.07
CA ALA A 239 -6.29 -1.88 -17.09
C ALA A 239 -6.65 -0.44 -16.72
N MET A 240 -6.09 0.08 -15.63
CA MET A 240 -6.35 1.46 -15.16
C MET A 240 -5.95 2.51 -16.21
N LEU A 241 -4.82 2.31 -16.90
CA LEU A 241 -4.31 3.24 -17.90
C LEU A 241 -5.20 3.36 -19.14
N LYS A 242 -6.02 2.36 -19.46
CA LYS A 242 -6.95 2.40 -20.61
C LYS A 242 -8.02 3.47 -20.41
N ASP A 243 -8.51 3.61 -19.18
CA ASP A 243 -9.60 4.52 -18.84
C ASP A 243 -9.11 5.84 -18.20
N MET A 244 -7.82 5.94 -17.89
CA MET A 244 -7.23 7.12 -17.24
C MET A 244 -7.22 8.36 -18.18
N PRO A 245 -7.69 9.53 -17.70
CA PRO A 245 -7.56 10.79 -18.43
C PRO A 245 -6.09 11.17 -18.72
N GLU A 246 -5.84 11.85 -19.83
CA GLU A 246 -4.47 12.20 -20.25
C GLU A 246 -3.71 13.09 -19.25
N GLU A 247 -4.42 14.00 -18.55
CA GLU A 247 -3.79 14.85 -17.54
C GLU A 247 -3.34 14.07 -16.30
N GLU A 248 -4.08 13.02 -15.91
CA GLU A 248 -3.70 12.14 -14.81
C GLU A 248 -2.54 11.22 -15.22
N ARG A 249 -2.49 10.81 -16.50
CA ARG A 249 -1.39 10.02 -17.05
C ARG A 249 -0.04 10.73 -16.97
N LYS A 250 0.01 12.06 -17.07
CA LYS A 250 1.28 12.81 -16.93
C LYS A 250 1.89 12.65 -15.54
N GLY A 251 1.07 12.76 -14.48
CA GLY A 251 1.55 12.51 -13.12
C GLY A 251 1.99 11.06 -12.92
N PHE A 252 1.30 10.12 -13.56
CA PHE A 252 1.68 8.71 -13.56
C PHE A 252 3.00 8.45 -14.30
N GLU A 253 3.25 9.15 -15.41
CA GLU A 253 4.51 9.10 -16.17
C GLU A 253 5.68 9.67 -15.39
N GLU A 254 5.49 10.78 -14.68
CA GLU A 254 6.52 11.37 -13.81
C GLU A 254 6.90 10.42 -12.68
N TYR A 255 5.94 9.65 -12.17
CA TYR A 255 6.17 8.68 -11.09
C TYR A 255 6.82 7.38 -11.58
N LEU A 256 6.26 6.74 -12.62
CA LEU A 256 6.74 5.44 -13.11
C LEU A 256 7.92 5.54 -14.08
N GLY A 257 8.09 6.69 -14.74
CA GLY A 257 8.98 6.87 -15.88
C GLY A 257 8.33 6.48 -17.21
N ALA A 258 8.73 7.18 -18.28
CA ALA A 258 8.18 7.02 -19.62
C ALA A 258 8.31 5.59 -20.18
N GLU A 259 9.44 4.92 -19.92
CA GLU A 259 9.68 3.56 -20.38
C GLU A 259 8.69 2.57 -19.74
N ARG A 260 8.52 2.64 -18.42
CA ARG A 260 7.61 1.77 -17.70
C ARG A 260 6.16 2.01 -18.11
N LEU A 261 5.77 3.27 -18.29
CA LEU A 261 4.44 3.61 -18.78
C LEU A 261 4.20 3.02 -20.19
N ALA A 262 5.19 3.07 -21.07
CA ALA A 262 5.10 2.48 -22.40
C ALA A 262 4.95 0.95 -22.35
N GLN A 263 5.70 0.27 -21.48
CA GLN A 263 5.57 -1.18 -21.26
C GLN A 263 4.16 -1.56 -20.79
N LEU A 264 3.63 -0.84 -19.78
CA LEU A 264 2.29 -1.08 -19.25
C LEU A 264 1.18 -0.83 -20.29
N LYS A 265 1.31 0.22 -21.12
CA LYS A 265 0.38 0.50 -22.21
C LYS A 265 0.39 -0.59 -23.29
N ALA A 266 1.55 -1.20 -23.53
CA ALA A 266 1.72 -2.26 -24.52
C ALA A 266 1.43 -3.67 -23.97
N LEU A 267 1.09 -3.78 -22.68
CA LEU A 267 0.87 -5.07 -22.03
C LEU A 267 -0.39 -5.75 -22.58
N ASP A 268 -0.20 -6.97 -23.10
CA ASP A 268 -1.30 -7.86 -23.45
C ASP A 268 -1.79 -8.59 -22.19
N ASP A 269 -3.03 -8.33 -21.78
CA ASP A 269 -3.59 -8.87 -20.53
C ASP A 269 -3.63 -10.40 -20.52
N ALA A 270 -3.99 -11.03 -21.63
CA ALA A 270 -4.08 -12.49 -21.72
C ALA A 270 -2.71 -13.17 -21.59
N THR A 271 -1.67 -12.56 -22.16
CA THR A 271 -0.28 -13.02 -22.03
C THR A 271 0.22 -12.81 -20.61
N ALA A 272 -0.02 -11.63 -20.03
CA ALA A 272 0.36 -11.32 -18.65
C ALA A 272 -0.33 -12.24 -17.63
N GLU A 273 -1.61 -12.55 -17.81
CA GLU A 273 -2.34 -13.51 -16.98
C GLU A 273 -1.68 -14.88 -16.98
N LYS A 274 -1.35 -15.41 -18.17
CA LYS A 274 -0.68 -16.70 -18.31
C LYS A 274 0.70 -16.71 -17.65
N GLN A 275 1.43 -15.59 -17.74
CA GLN A 275 2.73 -15.45 -17.09
C GLN A 275 2.59 -15.46 -15.56
N ALA A 276 1.65 -14.69 -15.00
CA ALA A 276 1.37 -14.67 -13.57
C ALA A 276 0.97 -16.07 -13.05
N ILE A 277 0.06 -16.76 -13.74
CA ILE A 277 -0.33 -18.14 -13.41
C ILE A 277 0.89 -19.07 -13.41
N ALA A 278 1.74 -18.99 -14.45
CA ALA A 278 2.94 -19.83 -14.54
C ALA A 278 3.93 -19.58 -13.40
N LEU A 279 4.08 -18.33 -12.97
CA LEU A 279 4.92 -17.97 -11.83
C LEU A 279 4.37 -18.56 -10.53
N PHE A 280 3.08 -18.37 -10.23
CA PHE A 280 2.47 -18.91 -9.02
C PHE A 280 2.43 -20.44 -9.00
N GLU A 281 2.20 -21.09 -10.13
CA GLU A 281 2.28 -22.55 -10.25
C GLU A 281 3.69 -23.07 -9.97
N ARG A 282 4.73 -22.38 -10.47
CA ARG A 282 6.12 -22.71 -10.14
C ARG A 282 6.41 -22.50 -8.66
N VAL A 283 5.96 -21.39 -8.05
CA VAL A 283 6.09 -21.17 -6.60
C VAL A 283 5.47 -22.34 -5.83
N ARG A 284 4.24 -22.73 -6.14
CA ARG A 284 3.54 -23.82 -5.46
C ARG A 284 4.27 -25.16 -5.61
N LYS A 285 4.77 -25.45 -6.82
CA LYS A 285 5.43 -26.73 -7.15
C LYS A 285 6.83 -26.85 -6.57
N GLU A 286 7.64 -25.80 -6.71
CA GLU A 286 9.07 -25.84 -6.39
C GLU A 286 9.38 -25.34 -4.98
N TYR A 287 8.58 -24.40 -4.45
CA TYR A 287 8.86 -23.68 -3.21
C TYR A 287 7.68 -23.68 -2.24
N GLY A 288 6.68 -24.54 -2.46
CA GLY A 288 5.42 -24.52 -1.73
C GLY A 288 5.56 -24.68 -0.22
N ALA A 289 6.61 -25.37 0.27
CA ALA A 289 6.86 -25.61 1.69
C ALA A 289 7.58 -24.44 2.40
N VAL A 290 8.07 -23.44 1.67
CA VAL A 290 8.77 -22.29 2.26
C VAL A 290 7.82 -21.53 3.18
N LYS A 291 8.19 -21.40 4.45
CA LYS A 291 7.39 -20.70 5.45
C LYS A 291 7.45 -19.18 5.29
N VAL A 292 6.30 -18.56 5.49
CA VAL A 292 6.10 -17.11 5.56
C VAL A 292 5.72 -16.77 7.00
N ARG A 293 6.36 -15.73 7.57
CA ARG A 293 6.16 -15.30 8.97
C ARG A 293 6.28 -16.46 9.97
N ALA A 294 7.34 -17.25 9.82
CA ALA A 294 7.58 -18.44 10.63
C ALA A 294 7.63 -18.10 12.13
N GLY A 295 6.97 -18.92 12.96
CA GLY A 295 6.91 -18.73 14.41
C GLY A 295 5.93 -17.67 14.89
N THR A 296 5.11 -17.09 13.99
CA THR A 296 4.04 -16.13 14.35
C THR A 296 2.66 -16.79 14.28
N PRO A 297 1.61 -16.21 14.91
CA PRO A 297 0.23 -16.68 14.76
C PRO A 297 -0.30 -16.64 13.31
N TYR A 298 0.41 -15.94 12.42
CA TYR A 298 0.07 -15.80 11.01
C TYR A 298 1.01 -16.62 10.11
N GLU A 299 1.67 -17.64 10.65
CA GLU A 299 2.49 -18.56 9.86
C GLU A 299 1.67 -19.19 8.72
N SER A 300 2.25 -19.17 7.53
CA SER A 300 1.67 -19.71 6.30
C SER A 300 2.82 -20.20 5.41
N THR A 301 2.52 -20.72 4.23
CA THR A 301 3.50 -21.10 3.24
C THR A 301 3.39 -20.29 1.95
N LEU A 302 4.47 -20.30 1.16
CA LEU A 302 4.41 -19.78 -0.21
C LEU A 302 3.40 -20.57 -1.06
N GLY A 303 3.19 -21.86 -0.79
CA GLY A 303 2.17 -22.66 -1.45
C GLY A 303 0.75 -22.15 -1.20
N ASP A 304 0.41 -21.83 0.06
CA ASP A 304 -0.90 -21.27 0.41
C ASP A 304 -1.12 -19.91 -0.28
N SER A 305 -0.07 -19.09 -0.28
CA SER A 305 -0.12 -17.73 -0.82
C SER A 305 -0.25 -17.77 -2.35
N ALA A 306 0.48 -18.64 -3.04
CA ALA A 306 0.36 -18.87 -4.47
C ALA A 306 -1.00 -19.47 -4.85
N ALA A 307 -1.54 -20.39 -4.05
CA ALA A 307 -2.88 -20.94 -4.26
C ALA A 307 -3.98 -19.88 -4.13
N ALA A 308 -3.86 -18.95 -3.18
CA ALA A 308 -4.78 -17.82 -3.05
C ALA A 308 -4.75 -16.90 -4.29
N ASN A 309 -3.55 -16.53 -4.76
CA ASN A 309 -3.39 -15.73 -5.99
C ASN A 309 -3.97 -16.43 -7.23
N LEU A 310 -3.73 -17.74 -7.40
CA LEU A 310 -4.31 -18.52 -8.48
C LEU A 310 -5.85 -18.54 -8.41
N PHE A 311 -6.40 -18.74 -7.21
CA PHE A 311 -7.84 -18.71 -7.00
C PHE A 311 -8.45 -17.35 -7.38
N GLU A 312 -7.80 -16.26 -7.01
CA GLU A 312 -8.23 -14.89 -7.36
C GLU A 312 -8.28 -14.70 -8.88
N ILE A 313 -7.23 -15.08 -9.60
CA ILE A 313 -7.17 -14.98 -11.07
C ILE A 313 -8.30 -15.79 -11.71
N GLU A 314 -8.54 -17.01 -11.23
CA GLU A 314 -9.48 -17.93 -11.85
C GLU A 314 -10.95 -17.60 -11.55
N ASN A 315 -11.24 -17.08 -10.34
CA ASN A 315 -12.59 -17.02 -9.79
C ASN A 315 -13.06 -15.60 -9.41
N LEU A 316 -12.15 -14.66 -9.12
CA LEU A 316 -12.47 -13.34 -8.56
C LEU A 316 -12.12 -12.18 -9.51
N ALA A 317 -11.88 -12.47 -10.79
CA ALA A 317 -11.59 -11.47 -11.82
C ALA A 317 -12.85 -10.91 -12.49
N VAL A 318 -12.70 -9.78 -13.20
CA VAL A 318 -13.79 -9.18 -14.01
C VAL A 318 -14.35 -10.18 -15.00
N GLY A 319 -15.68 -10.28 -15.06
CA GLY A 319 -16.39 -11.21 -15.93
C GLY A 319 -16.61 -12.61 -15.32
N LYS A 320 -16.04 -12.91 -14.15
CA LYS A 320 -16.35 -14.12 -13.39
C LYS A 320 -17.63 -13.96 -12.58
N GLN A 321 -18.26 -15.08 -12.24
CA GLN A 321 -19.41 -15.08 -11.35
C GLN A 321 -18.94 -14.77 -9.93
N ALA A 322 -19.46 -13.69 -9.34
CA ALA A 322 -19.21 -13.39 -7.93
C ALA A 322 -19.65 -14.57 -7.05
N PRO A 323 -18.81 -15.01 -6.09
CA PRO A 323 -19.18 -16.06 -5.14
C PRO A 323 -20.46 -15.73 -4.38
N GLU A 324 -21.18 -16.75 -3.94
CA GLU A 324 -22.32 -16.54 -3.06
C GLU A 324 -21.84 -15.94 -1.74
N ILE A 325 -22.51 -14.88 -1.29
CA ILE A 325 -22.28 -14.27 0.02
C ILE A 325 -23.59 -14.43 0.78
N ALA A 326 -23.51 -15.02 1.96
CA ALA A 326 -24.64 -15.14 2.86
C ALA A 326 -24.26 -14.53 4.21
N GLY A 327 -25.19 -13.78 4.79
CA GLY A 327 -24.98 -13.13 6.08
C GLY A 327 -26.27 -12.57 6.63
N GLU A 328 -26.16 -11.87 7.74
CA GLU A 328 -27.25 -11.12 8.36
C GLU A 328 -26.93 -9.63 8.29
N ASP A 329 -27.95 -8.81 8.05
CA ASP A 329 -27.81 -7.36 8.12
C ASP A 329 -27.81 -6.86 9.59
N VAL A 330 -27.71 -5.53 9.77
CA VAL A 330 -27.69 -4.90 11.10
C VAL A 330 -28.98 -5.09 11.91
N ALA A 331 -30.07 -5.56 11.29
CA ALA A 331 -31.33 -5.90 11.93
C ALA A 331 -31.49 -7.42 12.13
N GLY A 332 -30.48 -8.23 11.82
CA GLY A 332 -30.52 -9.69 11.90
C GLY A 332 -31.27 -10.34 10.74
N VAL A 333 -31.54 -9.62 9.66
CA VAL A 333 -32.23 -10.19 8.49
C VAL A 333 -31.20 -10.92 7.63
N ALA A 334 -31.40 -12.24 7.49
CA ALA A 334 -30.59 -13.05 6.60
C ALA A 334 -30.77 -12.62 5.14
N PHE A 335 -29.66 -12.48 4.42
CA PHE A 335 -29.65 -12.19 2.99
C PHE A 335 -28.60 -13.05 2.27
N LYS A 336 -28.78 -13.17 0.96
CA LYS A 336 -27.80 -13.72 0.02
C LYS A 336 -27.51 -12.74 -1.09
N LEU A 337 -26.31 -12.80 -1.67
CA LEU A 337 -25.99 -11.99 -2.85
C LEU A 337 -26.91 -12.33 -4.03
N SER A 338 -27.32 -13.59 -4.16
CA SER A 338 -28.29 -14.02 -5.16
C SER A 338 -29.70 -13.44 -5.00
N ASP A 339 -30.07 -12.92 -3.82
CA ASP A 339 -31.36 -12.24 -3.63
C ASP A 339 -31.45 -10.93 -4.44
N TYR A 340 -30.30 -10.38 -4.84
CA TYR A 340 -30.20 -9.13 -5.59
C TYR A 340 -30.06 -9.31 -7.11
N ARG A 341 -30.35 -10.51 -7.64
CA ARG A 341 -30.29 -10.76 -9.09
C ARG A 341 -31.25 -9.82 -9.85
N GLY A 342 -30.79 -9.33 -10.99
CA GLY A 342 -31.52 -8.33 -11.78
C GLY A 342 -31.20 -6.88 -11.41
N MET A 343 -30.41 -6.64 -10.35
CA MET A 343 -29.90 -5.32 -9.98
C MET A 343 -28.39 -5.22 -10.23
N VAL A 344 -27.91 -3.98 -10.38
CA VAL A 344 -26.47 -3.66 -10.27
C VAL A 344 -26.16 -3.46 -8.80
N VAL A 345 -25.21 -4.23 -8.28
CA VAL A 345 -24.85 -4.24 -6.85
C VAL A 345 -23.42 -3.73 -6.68
N MET A 346 -23.24 -2.76 -5.78
CA MET A 346 -21.92 -2.38 -5.27
C MET A 346 -21.74 -3.05 -3.91
N LEU A 347 -20.75 -3.93 -3.79
CA LEU A 347 -20.38 -4.57 -2.54
C LEU A 347 -19.21 -3.83 -1.91
N ASP A 348 -19.38 -3.38 -0.67
CA ASP A 348 -18.35 -2.71 0.11
C ASP A 348 -17.98 -3.57 1.33
N CYS A 349 -16.69 -3.83 1.50
CA CYS A 349 -16.16 -4.66 2.59
C CYS A 349 -15.38 -3.77 3.56
N TRP A 350 -15.88 -3.61 4.79
CA TRP A 350 -15.30 -2.72 5.81
C TRP A 350 -15.39 -3.34 7.21
N GLY A 351 -14.68 -2.76 8.17
CA GLY A 351 -14.75 -3.14 9.59
C GLY A 351 -14.15 -2.09 10.51
N PHE A 352 -14.36 -2.26 11.82
CA PHE A 352 -14.00 -1.29 12.87
C PHE A 352 -12.56 -1.49 13.42
N TRP A 353 -11.72 -2.23 12.69
CA TRP A 353 -10.42 -2.68 13.16
C TRP A 353 -9.48 -1.54 13.51
#